data_AF-A0AAV6Q4C1-F1
#
_entry.id   AF-A0AAV6Q4C1-F1
#
_cell.length_a   1.000
_cell.length_b   1.000
_cell.length_c   1.000
_cell.angle_alpha   90.00
_cell.angle_beta   90.00
_cell.angle_gamma   90.00
#
_symmetry.space_group_name_H-M   'P 1'
#
loop_
_entity.id
_entity.type
_entity.pdbx_description
1 polymer ?
#
loop_
_entity_poly.entity_id
_entity_poly.type
_entity_poly.pdbx_seq_one_letter_code
_entity_poly.pdbx_strand_id
1 'polypeptide(L)'
;MFDPSQIQRRWRGFYVRKYVHNFYARKKYLAEVSWKNKVIRSGLDELEELQKRERDCLDVIKEQTNKVYQAHRLHHLLSTKQRPGIFNSPFRPGPHETELLLRQVKYHRPTRLTPSGKTCLLGIPDSTAPSLGSPGRNTLGTCSSRPILPPIASKKQQMLLGVQKQPGEVWEQCVRCPDLMHLQSSYAHLEEAKHQLQQYKSMNIDNGMLFEQYTDAHMQN
;
A
#
# COMPACT_ATOMS: atom_id res chain seq x y z
N MET A 1 -69.97 2.42 50.91
CA MET A 1 -68.60 2.67 51.43
C MET A 1 -67.65 2.49 50.26
N PHE A 2 -66.89 3.52 49.87
CA PHE A 2 -65.96 3.43 48.74
C PHE A 2 -64.74 2.60 49.13
N ASP A 3 -64.37 1.67 48.26
CA ASP A 3 -63.26 0.76 48.50
C ASP A 3 -61.91 1.46 48.17
N PRO A 4 -61.00 1.67 49.14
CA PRO A 4 -59.76 2.43 48.95
C PRO A 4 -58.88 1.90 47.80
N SER A 5 -58.95 0.59 47.56
CA SER A 5 -58.24 -0.11 46.50
C SER A 5 -58.63 0.38 45.10
N GLN A 6 -59.89 0.72 44.88
CA GLN A 6 -60.41 1.20 43.60
C GLN A 6 -59.90 2.62 43.29
N ILE A 7 -59.86 3.48 44.31
CA ILE A 7 -59.35 4.84 44.21
C ILE A 7 -57.86 4.80 43.87
N GLN A 8 -57.07 3.97 44.56
CA GLN A 8 -55.64 3.81 44.29
C GLN A 8 -55.37 3.30 42.87
N ARG A 9 -56.12 2.30 42.38
CA ARG A 9 -55.97 1.78 41.02
C ARG A 9 -56.24 2.87 39.98
N ARG A 10 -57.29 3.67 40.16
CA ARG A 10 -57.65 4.78 39.26
C ARG A 10 -56.56 5.84 39.24
N TRP A 11 -56.04 6.21 40.42
CA TRP A 11 -55.01 7.25 40.57
C TRP A 11 -53.66 6.82 39.97
N ARG A 12 -53.23 5.57 40.20
CA ARG A 12 -52.01 5.01 39.58
C ARG A 12 -52.10 5.04 38.05
N GLY A 13 -53.25 4.66 37.48
CA GLY A 13 -53.45 4.71 36.04
C GLY A 13 -53.41 6.13 35.47
N PHE A 14 -54.00 7.11 36.17
CA PHE A 14 -53.91 8.52 35.79
C PHE A 14 -52.47 9.03 35.83
N TYR A 15 -51.75 8.77 36.92
CA TYR A 15 -50.38 9.22 37.12
C TYR A 15 -49.44 8.70 36.03
N VAL A 16 -49.53 7.41 35.69
CA VAL A 16 -48.70 6.77 34.66
C VAL A 16 -48.93 7.39 33.28
N ARG A 17 -50.20 7.59 32.89
CA ARG A 17 -50.54 8.19 31.58
C ARG A 17 -50.16 9.67 31.49
N LYS A 18 -50.20 10.40 32.60
CA LYS A 18 -49.91 11.83 32.61
C LYS A 18 -48.40 12.14 32.73
N TYR A 19 -47.65 11.33 33.48
CA TYR A 19 -46.29 11.70 33.90
C TYR A 19 -45.20 10.68 33.55
N VAL A 20 -45.55 9.41 33.32
CA VAL A 20 -44.53 8.36 33.10
C VAL A 20 -44.35 8.07 31.61
N HIS A 21 -45.44 7.86 30.88
CA HIS A 21 -45.38 7.50 29.46
C HIS A 21 -45.64 8.70 28.56
N ASN A 22 -44.57 9.23 27.95
CA ASN A 22 -44.69 10.19 26.87
C ASN A 22 -44.62 9.46 25.51
N PHE A 23 -45.79 9.13 24.97
CA PHE A 23 -45.92 8.45 23.68
C PHE A 23 -45.27 9.23 22.54
N TYR A 24 -45.48 10.56 22.48
CA TYR A 24 -44.97 11.40 21.41
C TYR A 24 -43.46 11.54 21.45
N ALA A 25 -42.87 11.70 22.65
CA ALA A 25 -41.41 11.72 22.81
C ALA A 25 -40.79 10.40 22.35
N ARG A 26 -41.38 9.25 22.73
CA ARG A 26 -40.90 7.95 22.29
C ARG A 26 -41.04 7.76 20.78
N LYS A 27 -42.14 8.23 20.18
CA LYS A 27 -42.35 8.17 18.74
C LYS A 27 -41.31 9.03 17.99
N LYS A 28 -41.04 10.25 18.45
CA LYS A 28 -40.01 11.14 17.87
C LYS A 28 -38.62 10.49 17.96
N TYR A 29 -38.25 9.99 19.13
CA TYR A 29 -36.97 9.29 19.33
C TYR A 29 -36.79 8.11 18.37
N LEU A 30 -37.79 7.23 18.25
CA LEU A 30 -37.69 6.08 17.35
C LEU A 30 -37.59 6.50 15.87
N ALA A 31 -38.29 7.56 15.47
CA ALA A 31 -38.19 8.11 14.13
C ALA A 31 -36.76 8.63 13.86
N GLU A 32 -36.18 9.41 14.77
CA GLU A 32 -34.81 9.90 14.66
C GLU A 32 -33.78 8.77 14.58
N VAL A 33 -33.90 7.76 15.46
CA VAL A 33 -33.02 6.59 15.44
C VAL A 33 -33.13 5.87 14.09
N SER A 34 -34.35 5.69 13.58
CA SER A 34 -34.55 5.06 12.28
C SER A 34 -33.91 5.84 11.13
N TRP A 35 -33.98 7.17 11.17
CA TRP A 35 -33.38 8.04 10.17
C TRP A 35 -31.85 8.01 10.25
N LYS A 36 -31.28 8.16 11.45
CA LYS A 36 -29.82 8.05 11.68
C LYS A 36 -29.27 6.71 11.21
N ASN A 37 -29.98 5.61 11.50
CA ASN A 37 -29.59 4.29 11.02
C ASN A 37 -29.63 4.18 9.49
N LYS A 38 -30.58 4.83 8.81
CA LYS A 38 -30.61 4.86 7.34
C LYS A 38 -29.40 5.60 6.78
N VAL A 39 -29.07 6.77 7.33
CA VAL A 39 -27.91 7.57 6.91
C VAL A 39 -26.60 6.81 7.12
N ILE A 40 -26.45 6.12 8.26
CA ILE A 40 -25.26 5.31 8.53
C ILE A 40 -25.16 4.16 7.53
N ARG A 41 -26.27 3.47 7.24
CA ARG A 41 -26.27 2.36 6.27
C ARG A 41 -25.90 2.84 4.86
N SER A 42 -26.50 3.92 4.38
CA SER A 42 -26.14 4.46 3.07
C SER A 42 -24.66 4.87 3.00
N GLY A 43 -24.12 5.49 4.06
CA GLY A 43 -22.71 5.82 4.12
C GLY A 43 -21.79 4.59 4.15
N LEU A 44 -22.22 3.48 4.76
CA LEU A 44 -21.48 2.21 4.72
C LEU A 44 -21.51 1.57 3.32
N ASP A 45 -22.66 1.61 2.65
CA ASP A 45 -22.80 1.09 1.29
C ASP A 45 -21.89 1.86 0.31
N GLU A 46 -21.90 3.21 0.40
CA GLU A 46 -21.01 4.07 -0.40
C GLU A 46 -19.52 3.76 -0.14
N LEU A 47 -19.14 3.57 1.13
CA LEU A 47 -17.78 3.23 1.50
C LEU A 47 -17.36 1.86 0.95
N GLU A 48 -18.24 0.86 1.02
CA GLU A 48 -17.98 -0.46 0.46
C GLU A 48 -17.72 -0.38 -1.05
N GLU A 49 -18.54 0.38 -1.77
CA GLU A 49 -18.35 0.57 -3.21
C GLU A 49 -17.03 1.27 -3.53
N LEU A 50 -16.66 2.32 -2.78
CA LEU A 50 -15.38 3.02 -2.96
C LEU A 50 -14.20 2.09 -2.71
N GLN A 51 -14.23 1.30 -1.64
CA GLN A 51 -13.18 0.32 -1.35
C GLN A 51 -13.08 -0.77 -2.43
N LYS A 52 -14.22 -1.19 -3.00
CA LYS A 52 -14.22 -2.14 -4.11
C LYS A 52 -13.52 -1.55 -5.33
N ARG A 53 -13.88 -0.31 -5.72
CA ARG A 53 -13.22 0.39 -6.84
C ARG A 53 -11.72 0.56 -6.59
N GLU A 54 -11.32 0.90 -5.38
CA GLU A 54 -9.90 1.01 -5.01
C GLU A 54 -9.16 -0.33 -5.19
N ARG A 55 -9.74 -1.43 -4.70
CA ARG A 55 -9.16 -2.77 -4.91
C ARG A 55 -9.04 -3.12 -6.39
N ASP A 56 -10.08 -2.88 -7.17
CA ASP A 56 -10.09 -3.14 -8.60
C ASP A 56 -9.01 -2.30 -9.33
N CYS A 57 -8.86 -1.03 -8.97
CA CYS A 57 -7.80 -0.17 -9.49
C CYS A 57 -6.39 -0.68 -9.11
N LEU A 58 -6.19 -1.09 -7.86
CA LEU A 58 -4.92 -1.64 -7.40
C LEU A 58 -4.57 -2.93 -8.14
N ASP A 59 -5.54 -3.79 -8.40
CA ASP A 59 -5.31 -5.04 -9.11
C ASP A 59 -4.95 -4.78 -10.58
N VAL A 60 -5.62 -3.84 -11.25
CA VAL A 60 -5.21 -3.39 -12.59
C VAL A 60 -3.77 -2.84 -12.59
N ILE A 61 -3.39 -2.02 -11.60
CA ILE A 61 -2.02 -1.50 -11.49
C ILE A 61 -1.01 -2.64 -11.27
N LYS A 62 -1.33 -3.62 -10.40
CA LYS A 62 -0.48 -4.79 -10.20
C LYS A 62 -0.32 -5.60 -11.48
N GLU A 63 -1.39 -5.80 -12.24
CA GLU A 63 -1.31 -6.50 -13.52
C GLU A 63 -0.42 -5.77 -14.53
N GLN A 64 -0.57 -4.45 -14.64
CA GLN A 64 0.25 -3.63 -15.55
C GLN A 64 1.72 -3.62 -15.13
N THR A 65 2.00 -3.42 -13.84
CA THR A 65 3.38 -3.47 -13.31
C THR A 65 4.01 -4.85 -13.50
N ASN A 66 3.25 -5.93 -13.30
CA ASN A 66 3.69 -7.29 -13.57
C ASN A 66 3.99 -7.53 -15.06
N LYS A 67 3.16 -7.00 -15.97
CA LYS A 67 3.41 -7.08 -17.43
C LYS A 67 4.71 -6.36 -17.80
N VAL A 68 4.93 -5.15 -17.28
CA VAL A 68 6.16 -4.39 -17.50
C VAL A 68 7.38 -5.11 -16.93
N TYR A 69 7.26 -5.67 -15.72
CA TYR A 69 8.34 -6.46 -15.10
C TYR A 69 8.69 -7.70 -15.94
N GLN A 70 7.68 -8.42 -16.43
CA GLN A 70 7.88 -9.55 -17.33
C GLN A 70 8.55 -9.12 -18.64
N ALA A 71 8.13 -8.00 -19.23
CA ALA A 71 8.77 -7.45 -20.43
C ALA A 71 10.26 -7.12 -20.19
N HIS A 72 10.60 -6.49 -19.07
CA HIS A 72 12.00 -6.28 -18.68
C HIS A 72 12.79 -7.60 -18.58
N ARG A 73 12.20 -8.65 -18.00
CA ARG A 73 12.86 -9.96 -17.86
C ARG A 73 13.06 -10.67 -19.20
N LEU A 74 12.09 -10.53 -20.10
CA LEU A 74 12.02 -11.21 -21.39
C LEU A 74 12.54 -10.36 -22.57
N HIS A 75 13.16 -9.20 -22.32
CA HIS A 75 13.62 -8.26 -23.36
C HIS A 75 14.51 -8.89 -24.45
N HIS A 76 15.23 -9.96 -24.13
CA HIS A 76 16.09 -10.68 -25.07
C HIS A 76 15.31 -11.49 -26.12
N LEU A 77 14.01 -11.71 -25.92
CA LEU A 77 13.12 -12.40 -26.86
C LEU A 77 12.51 -11.46 -27.92
N LEU A 78 12.86 -10.17 -27.86
CA LEU A 78 12.40 -9.14 -28.80
C LEU A 78 12.91 -9.41 -30.23
N SER A 79 12.08 -9.08 -31.24
CA SER A 79 12.52 -9.12 -32.64
C SER A 79 13.77 -8.27 -32.89
N THR A 80 14.70 -8.84 -33.66
CA THR A 80 15.84 -8.11 -34.22
C THR A 80 15.61 -7.88 -35.71
N LYS A 81 16.48 -7.08 -36.35
CA LYS A 81 16.44 -6.84 -37.80
C LYS A 81 16.64 -8.12 -38.62
N GLN A 82 17.47 -9.04 -38.12
CA GLN A 82 17.85 -10.25 -38.83
C GLN A 82 16.93 -11.44 -38.51
N ARG A 83 16.38 -11.49 -37.29
CA ARG A 83 15.56 -12.61 -36.82
C ARG A 83 14.29 -12.12 -36.12
N PRO A 84 13.10 -12.65 -36.51
CA PRO A 84 11.87 -12.39 -35.77
C PRO A 84 11.95 -13.00 -34.36
N GLY A 85 11.44 -12.27 -33.36
CA GLY A 85 11.34 -12.71 -31.97
C GLY A 85 10.20 -13.70 -31.79
N ILE A 86 10.19 -14.41 -30.67
CA ILE A 86 9.19 -15.47 -30.40
C ILE A 86 7.75 -14.93 -30.48
N PHE A 87 7.57 -13.67 -30.07
CA PHE A 87 6.27 -12.98 -30.04
C PHE A 87 5.90 -12.28 -31.36
N ASN A 88 6.77 -12.34 -32.37
CA ASN A 88 6.54 -11.80 -33.71
C ASN A 88 6.62 -12.91 -34.77
N SER A 89 5.69 -13.85 -34.67
CA SER A 89 5.63 -15.01 -35.57
C SER A 89 5.16 -14.59 -36.98
N PRO A 90 5.80 -15.09 -38.06
CA PRO A 90 5.43 -14.77 -39.44
C PRO A 90 4.03 -15.28 -39.83
N PHE A 91 3.47 -16.21 -39.05
CA PHE A 91 2.12 -16.75 -39.30
C PHE A 91 1.01 -15.90 -38.69
N ARG A 92 1.35 -14.83 -37.94
CA ARG A 92 0.37 -13.89 -37.41
C ARG A 92 0.31 -12.63 -38.27
N PRO A 93 -0.87 -12.03 -38.46
CA PRO A 93 -1.03 -10.81 -39.25
C PRO A 93 -0.33 -9.59 -38.60
N GLY A 94 0.02 -9.65 -37.32
CA GLY A 94 0.75 -8.58 -36.63
C GLY A 94 1.45 -9.04 -35.35
N PRO A 95 2.30 -8.17 -34.77
CA PRO A 95 3.02 -8.45 -33.53
C PRO A 95 2.08 -8.71 -32.35
N HIS A 96 2.44 -9.65 -31.48
CA HIS A 96 1.66 -9.92 -30.26
C HIS A 96 1.78 -8.75 -29.25
N GLU A 97 0.81 -8.59 -28.35
CA GLU A 97 0.80 -7.53 -27.34
C GLU A 97 2.08 -7.48 -26.51
N THR A 98 2.63 -8.66 -26.17
CA THR A 98 3.90 -8.75 -25.44
C THR A 98 5.08 -8.22 -26.24
N GLU A 99 5.12 -8.42 -27.57
CA GLU A 99 6.15 -7.86 -28.45
C GLU A 99 6.09 -6.34 -28.46
N LEU A 100 4.90 -5.74 -28.43
CA LEU A 100 4.72 -4.30 -28.35
C LEU A 100 5.25 -3.75 -27.02
N LEU A 101 4.93 -4.40 -25.90
CA LEU A 101 5.45 -4.03 -24.58
C LEU A 101 6.98 -4.15 -24.51
N LEU A 102 7.54 -5.24 -25.06
CA LEU A 102 8.99 -5.45 -25.12
C LEU A 102 9.70 -4.32 -25.88
N ARG A 103 9.08 -3.74 -26.92
CA ARG A 103 9.63 -2.60 -27.68
C ARG A 103 9.63 -1.30 -26.87
N GLN A 104 8.66 -1.12 -25.99
CA GLN A 104 8.55 0.08 -25.14
C GLN A 104 9.60 0.06 -24.02
N VAL A 105 9.93 -1.12 -23.52
CA VAL A 105 10.85 -1.29 -22.40
C VAL A 105 12.31 -1.09 -22.85
N LYS A 106 12.95 -0.02 -22.37
CA LYS A 106 14.39 0.21 -22.60
C LYS A 106 15.22 -0.71 -21.69
N TYR A 107 16.06 -1.55 -22.29
CA TYR A 107 17.02 -2.35 -21.51
C TYR A 107 18.02 -1.42 -20.81
N HIS A 108 18.04 -1.49 -19.48
CA HIS A 108 19.10 -0.89 -18.67
C HIS A 108 20.20 -1.94 -18.48
N ARG A 109 21.41 -1.67 -18.98
CA ARG A 109 22.57 -2.52 -18.63
C ARG A 109 22.73 -2.49 -17.11
N PRO A 110 22.91 -3.63 -16.42
CA PRO A 110 23.35 -3.61 -15.05
C PRO A 110 24.64 -2.79 -14.99
N THR A 111 24.56 -1.57 -14.43
CA THR A 111 25.75 -0.77 -14.16
C THR A 111 26.54 -1.60 -13.17
N ARG A 112 27.63 -2.21 -13.65
CA ARG A 112 28.57 -2.87 -12.76
C ARG A 112 29.09 -1.77 -11.85
N LEU A 113 28.57 -1.71 -10.62
CA LEU A 113 29.22 -0.98 -9.56
C LEU A 113 30.59 -1.62 -9.46
N THR A 114 31.60 -0.95 -10.01
CA THR A 114 32.99 -1.31 -9.82
C THR A 114 33.17 -1.39 -8.31
N PRO A 115 33.68 -2.50 -7.75
CA PRO A 115 34.16 -2.49 -6.37
C PRO A 115 35.11 -1.31 -6.29
N SER A 116 34.72 -0.26 -5.55
CA SER A 116 35.56 0.91 -5.34
C SER A 116 36.91 0.38 -4.89
N GLY A 117 37.91 0.54 -5.76
CA GLY A 117 39.26 0.07 -5.52
C GLY A 117 39.68 0.60 -4.17
N LYS A 118 39.89 -0.30 -3.21
CA LYS A 118 40.67 0.03 -2.02
C LYS A 118 42.01 0.50 -2.56
N THR A 119 42.28 1.78 -2.33
CA THR A 119 43.47 2.51 -2.69
C THR A 119 44.70 1.63 -2.51
N CYS A 120 45.31 1.19 -3.61
CA CYS A 120 46.69 0.76 -3.58
C CYS A 120 47.50 2.01 -3.25
N LEU A 121 47.92 2.16 -1.99
CA LEU A 121 48.89 3.19 -1.63
C LEU A 121 50.23 2.78 -2.25
N LEU A 122 50.58 3.46 -3.33
CA LEU A 122 51.94 3.50 -3.85
C LEU A 122 52.71 4.60 -3.11
N GLY A 123 53.82 4.21 -2.52
CA GLY A 123 54.88 5.04 -1.95
C GLY A 123 55.79 4.07 -1.20
N ILE A 124 57.03 3.81 -1.62
CA ILE A 124 58.15 4.73 -1.76
C ILE A 124 59.20 4.06 -2.69
N PRO A 125 59.95 4.79 -3.53
CA PRO A 125 61.09 4.26 -4.27
C PRO A 125 62.35 4.23 -3.38
N ASP A 126 63.27 3.28 -3.60
CA ASP A 126 64.69 3.59 -3.91
C ASP A 126 65.64 2.38 -3.92
N SER A 127 66.59 2.48 -4.87
CA SER A 127 68.01 2.06 -4.85
C SER A 127 68.47 0.67 -5.33
N THR A 128 69.14 0.70 -6.51
CA THR A 128 70.43 0.03 -6.89
C THR A 128 70.47 -1.52 -6.86
N ALA A 129 70.69 -2.31 -7.91
CA ALA A 129 71.73 -2.31 -8.95
C ALA A 129 71.42 -3.36 -10.08
N PRO A 130 72.22 -3.49 -11.15
CA PRO A 130 71.84 -4.13 -12.42
C PRO A 130 72.38 -5.56 -12.63
N SER A 131 71.74 -6.35 -13.52
CA SER A 131 72.35 -7.02 -14.69
C SER A 131 71.73 -8.39 -15.07
N LEU A 132 71.77 -8.67 -16.38
CA LEU A 132 71.79 -9.95 -17.11
C LEU A 132 70.49 -10.76 -17.35
N GLY A 133 70.19 -10.95 -18.65
CA GLY A 133 69.68 -12.22 -19.17
C GLY A 133 68.43 -12.15 -20.04
N SER A 134 68.58 -12.46 -21.32
CA SER A 134 67.61 -12.31 -22.43
C SER A 134 66.59 -13.49 -22.54
N PRO A 135 65.89 -13.74 -23.69
CA PRO A 135 64.43 -13.81 -23.76
C PRO A 135 63.85 -15.22 -24.02
N GLY A 136 62.62 -15.48 -23.55
CA GLY A 136 62.00 -16.81 -23.57
C GLY A 136 60.60 -16.84 -24.19
N ARG A 137 60.57 -17.16 -25.48
CA ARG A 137 59.44 -17.41 -26.36
C ARG A 137 58.69 -18.72 -25.98
N ASN A 138 57.37 -18.80 -26.26
CA ASN A 138 56.60 -19.99 -26.77
C ASN A 138 55.49 -20.67 -25.90
N THR A 139 54.26 -20.60 -26.44
CA THR A 139 53.20 -21.62 -26.62
C THR A 139 52.43 -22.31 -25.47
N LEU A 140 51.09 -22.14 -25.59
CA LEU A 140 49.98 -23.11 -25.53
C LEU A 140 49.75 -23.95 -24.25
N GLY A 141 48.56 -23.79 -23.66
CA GLY A 141 48.05 -24.75 -22.67
C GLY A 141 46.71 -24.34 -22.07
N THR A 142 45.64 -24.84 -22.67
CA THR A 142 44.28 -25.03 -22.13
C THR A 142 44.14 -24.90 -20.61
N CYS A 143 43.26 -24.01 -20.12
CA CYS A 143 42.64 -24.14 -18.80
C CYS A 143 41.20 -23.64 -18.84
N SER A 144 40.28 -24.58 -19.09
CA SER A 144 38.92 -24.51 -18.55
C SER A 144 39.01 -24.47 -17.04
N SER A 145 38.26 -23.58 -16.39
CA SER A 145 37.18 -23.95 -15.47
C SER A 145 36.91 -22.90 -14.40
N ARG A 146 35.69 -22.33 -14.48
CA ARG A 146 34.77 -21.93 -13.40
C ARG A 146 35.22 -20.86 -12.39
N PRO A 147 34.31 -19.95 -11.97
CA PRO A 147 34.56 -19.12 -10.80
C PRO A 147 34.71 -20.03 -9.57
N ILE A 148 35.83 -19.85 -8.85
CA ILE A 148 36.08 -20.50 -7.56
C ILE A 148 34.97 -20.04 -6.61
N LEU A 149 34.10 -20.98 -6.24
CA LEU A 149 33.12 -20.77 -5.18
C LEU A 149 33.85 -20.69 -3.85
N PRO A 150 33.36 -19.89 -2.88
CA PRO A 150 33.98 -19.81 -1.57
C PRO A 150 33.98 -21.20 -0.90
N PRO A 151 34.94 -21.48 -0.01
CA PRO A 151 35.05 -22.76 0.67
C PRO A 151 33.75 -23.08 1.40
N ILE A 152 33.17 -24.24 1.12
CA ILE A 152 32.01 -24.75 1.85
C ILE A 152 32.52 -25.15 3.23
N ALA A 153 32.43 -24.22 4.19
CA ALA A 153 32.68 -24.53 5.59
C ALA A 153 31.63 -25.55 6.07
N SER A 154 32.14 -26.62 6.66
CA SER A 154 31.41 -27.79 7.13
C SER A 154 30.30 -27.45 8.12
N LYS A 155 29.12 -28.05 7.89
CA LYS A 155 28.03 -28.55 8.77
C LYS A 155 27.71 -27.96 10.16
N LYS A 156 28.35 -26.87 10.64
CA LYS A 156 28.02 -26.19 11.91
C LYS A 156 27.28 -24.86 11.73
N GLN A 157 27.05 -24.39 10.51
CA GLN A 157 26.32 -23.15 10.25
C GLN A 157 24.81 -23.31 10.05
N GLN A 158 24.27 -24.54 10.00
CA GLN A 158 22.82 -24.76 9.94
C GLN A 158 22.10 -24.52 11.29
N MET A 159 22.83 -24.32 12.39
CA MET A 159 22.23 -23.90 13.67
C MET A 159 22.25 -22.37 13.88
N LEU A 160 22.92 -21.60 13.01
CA LEU A 160 23.09 -20.15 13.17
C LEU A 160 22.37 -19.31 12.09
N LEU A 161 21.36 -19.89 11.44
CA LEU A 161 20.42 -19.19 10.54
C LEU A 161 18.97 -19.31 11.03
N GLY A 162 18.81 -19.68 12.30
CA GLY A 162 17.54 -19.70 13.02
C GLY A 162 17.61 -18.79 14.23
N VAL A 163 17.97 -17.52 14.05
CA VAL A 163 17.66 -16.52 15.09
C VAL A 163 16.19 -16.17 14.89
N GLN A 164 15.30 -16.83 15.62
CA GLN A 164 14.02 -16.21 15.96
C GLN A 164 14.38 -14.92 16.70
N LYS A 165 14.31 -13.79 16.00
CA LYS A 165 14.50 -12.49 16.63
C LYS A 165 13.41 -12.30 17.68
N GLN A 166 13.81 -11.96 18.90
CA GLN A 166 12.88 -11.64 19.97
C GLN A 166 12.06 -10.40 19.58
N PRO A 167 10.77 -10.29 19.95
CA PRO A 167 9.87 -9.24 19.47
C PRO A 167 10.37 -7.79 19.66
N GLY A 168 11.25 -7.55 20.63
CA GLY A 168 11.82 -6.21 20.92
C GLY A 168 12.85 -5.71 19.90
N GLU A 169 13.60 -6.59 19.23
CA GLU A 169 14.68 -6.18 18.31
C GLU A 169 14.16 -5.64 16.97
N VAL A 170 12.95 -6.02 16.58
CA VAL A 170 12.29 -5.53 15.36
C VAL A 170 11.87 -4.06 15.53
N TRP A 171 11.49 -3.67 16.74
CA TRP A 171 11.09 -2.29 17.05
C TRP A 171 12.26 -1.32 17.02
N GLU A 172 13.43 -1.69 17.56
CA GLU A 172 14.61 -0.81 17.52
C GLU A 172 15.14 -0.57 16.10
N GLN A 173 14.92 -1.52 15.18
CA GLN A 173 15.32 -1.38 13.78
C GLN A 173 14.39 -0.41 13.02
N CYS A 174 13.10 -0.37 13.37
CA CYS A 174 12.15 0.61 12.83
C CYS A 174 12.40 2.05 13.33
N VAL A 175 12.91 2.20 14.55
CA VAL A 175 13.24 3.52 15.12
C VAL A 175 14.51 4.12 14.51
N ARG A 176 15.41 3.29 13.97
CA ARG A 176 16.74 3.73 13.48
C ARG A 176 16.78 4.19 12.01
N CYS A 177 15.70 4.02 11.24
CA CYS A 177 15.60 4.45 9.85
C CYS A 177 14.36 5.35 9.66
N PRO A 178 14.46 6.68 9.90
CA PRO A 178 13.34 7.59 9.71
C PRO A 178 13.10 7.96 8.23
N ASP A 179 13.96 7.54 7.31
CA ASP A 179 14.12 8.22 6.01
C ASP A 179 13.41 7.55 4.80
N LEU A 180 12.53 6.57 5.03
CA LEU A 180 11.77 5.91 3.95
C LEU A 180 10.24 6.08 4.05
N MET A 181 9.75 6.90 4.99
CA MET A 181 8.31 7.15 5.16
C MET A 181 7.92 8.62 5.01
N HIS A 182 8.79 9.46 4.44
CA HIS A 182 8.39 10.81 4.04
C HIS A 182 7.73 10.75 2.66
N LEU A 183 6.56 10.11 2.59
CA LEU A 183 5.51 10.67 1.73
C LEU A 183 5.26 12.06 2.31
N GLN A 184 5.89 13.05 1.68
CA GLN A 184 5.79 14.46 1.99
C GLN A 184 4.38 14.94 1.61
N SER A 185 3.35 14.36 2.23
CA SER A 185 2.09 15.06 2.40
C SER A 185 2.44 16.25 3.28
N SER A 186 2.65 17.39 2.65
CA SER A 186 2.92 18.64 3.35
C SER A 186 1.86 18.80 4.43
N TYR A 187 2.28 19.18 5.64
CA TYR A 187 1.40 19.40 6.78
C TYR A 187 0.17 20.27 6.40
N ALA A 188 0.35 21.18 5.44
CA ALA A 188 -0.70 21.98 4.83
C ALA A 188 -1.86 21.15 4.25
N HIS A 189 -1.58 20.05 3.54
CA HIS A 189 -2.61 19.20 2.95
C HIS A 189 -3.46 18.47 4.01
N LEU A 190 -2.83 18.12 5.14
CA LEU A 190 -3.50 17.46 6.25
C LEU A 190 -4.42 18.44 7.02
N GLU A 191 -3.96 19.67 7.22
CA GLU A 191 -4.78 20.74 7.83
C GLU A 191 -5.93 21.17 6.92
N GLU A 192 -5.72 21.21 5.60
CA GLU A 192 -6.77 21.51 4.63
C GLU A 192 -7.85 20.41 4.61
N ALA A 193 -7.46 19.13 4.67
CA ALA A 193 -8.40 18.02 4.78
C ALA A 193 -9.23 18.06 6.07
N LYS A 194 -8.62 18.47 7.20
CA LYS A 194 -9.35 18.68 8.47
C LYS A 194 -10.34 19.83 8.36
N HIS A 195 -9.94 20.95 7.75
CA HIS A 195 -10.80 22.10 7.56
C HIS A 195 -12.02 21.75 6.67
N GLN A 196 -11.82 20.97 5.61
CA GLN A 196 -12.91 20.49 4.75
C GLN A 196 -13.88 19.58 5.50
N LEU A 197 -13.38 18.64 6.31
CA LEU A 197 -14.21 17.78 7.16
C LEU A 197 -15.03 18.59 8.17
N GLN A 198 -14.43 19.61 8.78
CA GLN A 198 -15.09 20.47 9.74
C GLN A 198 -16.17 21.35 9.06
N GLN A 199 -15.90 21.87 7.86
CA GLN A 199 -16.89 22.59 7.06
C GLN A 199 -18.07 21.70 6.67
N TYR A 200 -17.82 20.47 6.19
CA TYR A 200 -18.88 19.53 5.85
C TYR A 200 -19.74 19.16 7.07
N LYS A 201 -19.11 19.01 8.25
CA LYS A 201 -19.82 18.77 9.51
C LYS A 201 -20.69 19.96 9.92
N SER A 202 -20.20 21.19 9.78
CA SER A 202 -20.98 22.40 10.05
C SER A 202 -22.18 22.56 9.10
N MET A 203 -22.00 22.34 7.79
CA MET A 203 -23.09 22.42 6.82
C MET A 203 -24.18 21.35 7.06
N ASN A 204 -23.82 20.16 7.54
CA ASN A 204 -24.79 19.14 7.92
C ASN A 204 -25.55 19.46 9.22
N ILE A 205 -24.94 20.21 10.14
CA ILE A 205 -25.63 20.70 11.35
C ILE A 205 -26.65 21.78 10.98
N ASP A 206 -26.29 22.70 10.08
CA ASP A 206 -27.18 23.76 9.59
C ASP A 206 -28.35 23.19 8.76
N ASN A 207 -28.09 22.18 7.90
CA ASN A 207 -29.14 21.46 7.18
C ASN A 207 -30.05 20.65 8.12
N GLY A 208 -29.51 20.14 9.24
CA GLY A 208 -30.29 19.50 10.30
C GLY A 208 -31.25 20.48 11.01
N MET A 209 -30.81 21.71 11.27
CA MET A 209 -31.68 22.76 11.85
C MET A 209 -32.76 23.26 10.88
N LEU A 210 -32.45 23.36 9.59
CA LEU A 210 -33.41 23.76 8.56
C LEU A 210 -34.54 22.73 8.38
N PHE A 211 -34.23 21.43 8.53
CA PHE A 211 -35.22 20.36 8.46
C PHE A 211 -36.15 20.35 9.69
N GLU A 212 -35.63 20.67 10.87
CA GLU A 212 -36.43 20.70 12.12
C GLU A 212 -37.43 21.89 12.12
N GLN A 213 -37.05 23.04 11.56
CA GLN A 213 -37.95 24.20 11.37
C GLN A 213 -39.08 23.92 10.36
N TYR A 214 -38.81 23.15 9.30
CA TYR A 214 -39.81 22.81 8.28
C TYR A 214 -40.86 21.81 8.81
N THR A 215 -40.49 20.95 9.76
CA THR A 215 -41.43 20.01 10.40
C THR A 215 -42.33 20.67 11.44
N ASP A 216 -41.86 21.72 12.12
CA ASP A 216 -42.66 22.47 13.10
C ASP A 216 -43.72 23.36 12.43
N ALA A 217 -43.42 23.93 11.26
CA ALA A 217 -44.37 24.75 10.49
C ALA A 217 -45.56 23.94 9.92
N HIS A 218 -45.41 22.62 9.74
CA HIS A 218 -46.46 21.77 9.16
C HIS A 218 -47.38 21.13 10.21
N MET A 219 -47.16 21.39 11.50
CA MET A 219 -47.98 20.88 12.62
C MET A 219 -48.88 21.96 13.25
N GLN A 220 -48.92 23.17 12.68
CA GLN A 220 -49.73 24.31 13.16
C GLN A 220 -50.94 24.67 12.27
N ASN A 221 -51.27 23.86 11.26
CA ASN A 221 -52.52 23.95 10.48
C ASN A 221 -53.41 22.74 10.71
#